data_AF-A0A9W9W361-F1
#
_entry.id   AF-A0A9W9W361-F1
#
_cell.length_a   1.000
_cell.length_b   1.000
_cell.length_c   1.000
_cell.angle_alpha   90.00
_cell.angle_beta   90.00
_cell.angle_gamma   90.00
#
_symmetry.space_group_name_H-M   'P 1'
#
loop_
_entity.id
_entity.type
_entity.pdbx_description
1 polymer ?
#
loop_
_entity_poly.entity_id
_entity_poly.type
_entity_poly.pdbx_seq_one_letter_code
_entity_poly.pdbx_strand_id
1 'polypeptide(L)'
;MPNIVVLGAGVSGLTTAYLLSKDPANKITVLAKHMPGDYDIEYASPWAGANYMPVGKEGSDHERWERETWPYLKEITEKYPEAGIHFLGTLIYNRKKDQESDTGKWFAELTQPDPWYKDVVPDFKPIPDEKLAPGVDNAQEFTSVCINTAIYLPWLVGQCVKTGAVFKRAVIKHIADAANEHHTGQKADLIVNCTGLSAKTLGGVMDSKMHPARGQIVVVRNNPGPMASVSGTDDGETECVYIMTRAAGGGTILGGSYQKHNWDSLPDPNLANRIMKRAIALAPSLVKPGQGIEGLDIIRHGVGLRPLREGGTRIEKDEVNGVKVVHNYGHGGFGYQASFGCSVETVALVKEALQSGPRAKL
;
A
#
# COMPACT_ATOMS: atom_id res chain seq x y z
N MET A 1 31.36 6.46 -0.74
CA MET A 1 30.09 6.22 -1.46
C MET A 1 29.56 4.89 -0.97
N PRO A 2 28.52 4.89 -0.13
CA PRO A 2 27.97 3.65 0.43
C PRO A 2 27.34 2.80 -0.68
N ASN A 3 27.63 1.51 -0.67
CA ASN A 3 26.95 0.47 -1.43
C ASN A 3 25.72 0.03 -0.62
N ILE A 4 24.52 0.33 -1.10
CA ILE A 4 23.27 0.00 -0.39
C ILE A 4 22.47 -0.99 -1.21
N VAL A 5 22.03 -2.06 -0.56
CA VAL A 5 21.10 -3.03 -1.14
C VAL A 5 19.71 -2.76 -0.60
N VAL A 6 18.74 -2.51 -1.47
CA VAL A 6 17.32 -2.53 -1.09
C VAL A 6 16.74 -3.89 -1.47
N LEU A 7 16.36 -4.67 -0.47
CA LEU A 7 15.83 -6.02 -0.63
C LEU A 7 14.30 -5.97 -0.70
N GLY A 8 13.76 -6.04 -1.90
CA GLY A 8 12.33 -6.00 -2.22
C GLY A 8 11.99 -4.89 -3.21
N ALA A 9 11.17 -5.21 -4.21
CA ALA A 9 10.72 -4.27 -5.25
C ALA A 9 9.21 -4.01 -5.20
N GLY A 10 8.61 -4.10 -4.01
CA GLY A 10 7.27 -3.56 -3.75
C GLY A 10 7.31 -2.05 -3.53
N VAL A 11 6.16 -1.43 -3.30
CA VAL A 11 6.07 0.03 -3.10
C VAL A 11 7.02 0.52 -2.00
N SER A 12 7.17 -0.20 -0.89
CA SER A 12 8.10 0.16 0.19
C SER A 12 9.55 0.21 -0.29
N GLY A 13 10.00 -0.82 -1.02
CA GLY A 13 11.36 -0.90 -1.52
C GLY A 13 11.63 0.07 -2.67
N LEU A 14 10.71 0.21 -3.61
CA LEU A 14 10.84 1.13 -4.74
C LEU A 14 10.85 2.59 -4.30
N THR A 15 9.93 2.99 -3.40
CA THR A 15 9.90 4.37 -2.88
C THR A 15 11.14 4.66 -2.05
N THR A 16 11.60 3.71 -1.22
CA THR A 16 12.86 3.89 -0.46
C THR A 16 14.07 4.00 -1.38
N ALA A 17 14.19 3.13 -2.39
CA ALA A 17 15.27 3.19 -3.37
C ALA A 17 15.25 4.51 -4.15
N TYR A 18 14.07 4.98 -4.56
CA TYR A 18 13.91 6.27 -5.23
C TYR A 18 14.44 7.41 -4.37
N LEU A 19 14.02 7.49 -3.10
CA LEU A 19 14.49 8.56 -2.19
C LEU A 19 15.99 8.46 -1.89
N LEU A 20 16.52 7.25 -1.65
CA LEU A 20 17.96 7.06 -1.44
C LEU A 20 18.79 7.44 -2.66
N SER A 21 18.27 7.20 -3.86
CA SER A 21 18.96 7.50 -5.12
C SER A 21 19.04 8.99 -5.46
N LYS A 22 18.30 9.85 -4.74
CA LYS A 22 18.44 11.30 -4.88
C LYS A 22 19.76 11.83 -4.33
N ASP A 23 20.42 11.07 -3.46
CA ASP A 23 21.78 11.36 -3.02
C ASP A 23 22.78 10.64 -3.94
N PRO A 24 23.54 11.38 -4.79
CA PRO A 24 24.43 10.78 -5.77
C PRO A 24 25.63 10.05 -5.14
N ALA A 25 25.87 10.21 -3.83
CA ALA A 25 26.89 9.44 -3.13
C ALA A 25 26.49 7.97 -2.93
N ASN A 26 25.18 7.66 -2.96
CA ASN A 26 24.67 6.31 -2.75
C ASN A 26 24.73 5.49 -4.04
N LYS A 27 25.33 4.30 -3.97
CA LYS A 27 25.22 3.29 -5.03
C LYS A 27 24.15 2.31 -4.62
N ILE A 28 23.06 2.22 -5.38
CA ILE A 28 21.89 1.42 -5.01
C ILE A 28 21.77 0.19 -5.89
N THR A 29 21.59 -0.97 -5.27
CA THR A 29 21.11 -2.19 -5.93
C THR A 29 19.75 -2.57 -5.35
N VAL A 30 18.72 -2.67 -6.19
CA VAL A 30 17.42 -3.23 -5.80
C VAL A 30 17.41 -4.73 -6.14
N LEU A 31 17.35 -5.56 -5.11
CA LEU A 31 17.28 -7.02 -5.22
C LEU A 31 15.89 -7.50 -4.89
N ALA A 32 15.27 -8.29 -5.77
CA ALA A 32 13.96 -8.86 -5.46
C ALA A 32 13.69 -10.17 -6.20
N LYS A 33 12.88 -11.03 -5.58
CA LYS A 33 12.31 -12.23 -6.21
C LYS A 33 11.32 -11.82 -7.31
N HIS A 34 10.36 -10.97 -6.95
CA HIS A 34 9.33 -10.43 -7.83
C HIS A 34 9.57 -8.94 -8.12
N MET A 35 9.28 -8.51 -9.34
CA MET A 35 9.46 -7.14 -9.83
C MET A 35 8.15 -6.59 -10.41
N PRO A 36 8.03 -5.26 -10.59
CA PRO A 36 6.88 -4.68 -11.28
C PRO A 36 6.63 -5.33 -12.65
N GLY A 37 5.40 -5.79 -12.85
CA GLY A 37 5.00 -6.62 -14.00
C GLY A 37 4.59 -8.04 -13.60
N ASP A 38 5.12 -8.54 -12.47
CA ASP A 38 4.74 -9.86 -11.95
C ASP A 38 3.43 -9.81 -11.17
N TYR A 39 2.68 -10.91 -11.20
CA TYR A 39 1.58 -11.18 -10.29
C TYR A 39 1.88 -12.48 -9.55
N ASP A 40 2.12 -12.38 -8.24
CA ASP A 40 2.39 -13.53 -7.38
C ASP A 40 1.85 -13.25 -5.97
N ILE A 41 1.41 -14.29 -5.27
CA ILE A 41 0.81 -14.15 -3.94
C ILE A 41 1.80 -13.62 -2.89
N GLU A 42 3.10 -13.88 -3.08
CA GLU A 42 4.17 -13.37 -2.24
C GLU A 42 4.51 -11.89 -2.52
N TYR A 43 3.91 -11.29 -3.56
CA TYR A 43 4.16 -9.92 -3.99
C TYR A 43 2.89 -9.06 -3.89
N ALA A 44 2.70 -8.42 -2.74
CA ALA A 44 1.45 -7.72 -2.41
C ALA A 44 1.13 -6.50 -3.29
N SER A 45 2.16 -5.77 -3.76
CA SER A 45 1.98 -4.43 -4.35
C SER A 45 1.07 -4.39 -5.60
N PRO A 46 1.20 -5.28 -6.60
CA PRO A 46 0.34 -5.28 -7.79
C PRO A 46 -1.15 -5.52 -7.51
N TRP A 47 -1.47 -6.21 -6.41
CA TRP A 47 -2.84 -6.55 -6.00
C TRP A 47 -3.59 -5.39 -5.35
N ALA A 48 -2.88 -4.37 -4.85
CA ALA A 48 -3.51 -3.25 -4.18
C ALA A 48 -4.44 -2.45 -5.12
N GLY A 49 -5.39 -1.71 -4.54
CA GLY A 49 -6.33 -0.87 -5.28
C GLY A 49 -5.63 0.06 -6.29
N ALA A 50 -4.87 1.06 -5.88
CA ALA A 50 -4.66 1.59 -4.53
C ALA A 50 -5.15 3.05 -4.47
N ASN A 51 -5.39 3.59 -3.28
CA ASN A 51 -5.80 4.97 -3.08
C ASN A 51 -5.13 5.57 -1.83
N TYR A 52 -5.48 6.80 -1.52
CA TYR A 52 -5.14 7.44 -0.25
C TYR A 52 -6.43 7.61 0.60
N MET A 53 -6.60 6.73 1.58
CA MET A 53 -7.73 6.74 2.52
C MET A 53 -7.18 6.49 3.92
N PRO A 54 -6.79 7.56 4.65
CA PRO A 54 -6.05 7.43 5.90
C PRO A 54 -6.74 6.55 6.94
N VAL A 55 -5.98 5.66 7.58
CA VAL A 55 -6.46 4.79 8.68
C VAL A 55 -5.56 4.86 9.91
N GLY A 56 -4.54 5.72 9.90
CA GLY A 56 -3.67 6.00 11.03
C GLY A 56 -4.39 6.78 12.12
N LYS A 57 -4.23 6.31 13.36
CA LYS A 57 -4.78 6.97 14.55
C LYS A 57 -4.06 8.28 14.82
N GLU A 58 -4.80 9.33 15.13
CA GLU A 58 -4.21 10.63 15.47
C GLU A 58 -3.19 10.52 16.62
N GLY A 59 -2.03 11.18 16.45
CA GLY A 59 -0.85 11.10 17.31
C GLY A 59 0.05 9.88 17.10
N SER A 60 -0.28 8.97 16.17
CA SER A 60 0.54 7.78 15.89
C SER A 60 1.58 8.00 14.79
N ASP A 61 2.61 7.15 14.77
CA ASP A 61 3.57 7.10 13.65
C ASP A 61 2.87 6.84 12.31
N HIS A 62 1.78 6.05 12.33
CA HIS A 62 1.00 5.76 11.13
C HIS A 62 0.35 7.02 10.54
N GLU A 63 -0.27 7.85 11.38
CA GLU A 63 -0.82 9.14 10.95
C GLU A 63 0.28 10.04 10.38
N ARG A 64 1.44 10.12 11.05
CA ARG A 64 2.59 10.88 10.53
C ARG A 64 2.98 10.41 9.13
N TRP A 65 3.14 9.10 8.91
CA TRP A 65 3.55 8.58 7.61
C TRP A 65 2.52 8.83 6.50
N GLU A 66 1.24 8.71 6.80
CA GLU A 66 0.17 9.03 5.85
C GLU A 66 0.19 10.54 5.51
N ARG A 67 0.20 11.39 6.54
CA ARG A 67 0.27 12.86 6.39
C ARG A 67 1.47 13.30 5.56
N GLU A 68 2.64 12.73 5.83
CA GLU A 68 3.88 13.02 5.09
C GLU A 68 3.87 12.47 3.65
N THR A 69 3.06 11.45 3.37
CA THR A 69 2.97 10.87 2.03
C THR A 69 2.11 11.70 1.08
N TRP A 70 1.06 12.36 1.59
CA TRP A 70 0.13 13.12 0.76
C TRP A 70 0.80 14.18 -0.15
N PRO A 71 1.72 15.04 0.33
CA PRO A 71 2.39 16.02 -0.53
C PRO A 71 3.10 15.40 -1.74
N TYR A 72 3.74 14.23 -1.57
CA TYR A 72 4.38 13.52 -2.67
C TYR A 72 3.36 12.99 -3.67
N LEU A 73 2.27 12.38 -3.21
CA LEU A 73 1.22 11.87 -4.09
C LEU A 73 0.53 13.01 -4.85
N LYS A 74 0.26 14.13 -4.18
CA LYS A 74 -0.28 15.35 -4.79
C LYS A 74 0.66 15.88 -5.87
N GLU A 75 1.94 16.07 -5.53
CA GLU A 75 2.93 16.56 -6.50
C GLU A 75 3.07 15.63 -7.71
N ILE A 76 3.11 14.30 -7.49
CA ILE A 76 3.22 13.33 -8.57
C ILE A 76 2.01 13.38 -9.49
N THR A 77 0.82 13.49 -8.90
CA THR A 77 -0.44 13.62 -9.64
C THR A 77 -0.47 14.89 -10.49
N GLU A 78 0.06 16.00 -9.97
CA GLU A 78 0.05 17.29 -10.65
C GLU A 78 1.13 17.43 -11.73
N LYS A 79 2.31 16.84 -11.50
CA LYS A 79 3.50 17.08 -12.35
C LYS A 79 3.88 15.93 -13.27
N TYR A 80 3.51 14.69 -12.93
CA TYR A 80 3.97 13.49 -13.63
C TYR A 80 2.78 12.61 -14.03
N PRO A 81 1.96 13.02 -15.02
CA PRO A 81 0.79 12.24 -15.45
C PRO A 81 1.16 10.84 -15.93
N GLU A 82 2.40 10.63 -16.40
CA GLU A 82 2.91 9.33 -16.79
C GLU A 82 3.14 8.36 -15.62
N ALA A 83 3.02 8.83 -14.36
CA ALA A 83 3.08 8.00 -13.15
C ALA A 83 1.79 7.18 -12.91
N GLY A 84 0.70 7.49 -13.61
CA GLY A 84 -0.56 6.76 -13.47
C GLY A 84 -1.26 7.00 -12.13
N ILE A 85 -1.24 8.24 -11.64
CA ILE A 85 -2.04 8.70 -10.50
C ILE A 85 -2.97 9.82 -10.97
N HIS A 86 -4.20 9.85 -10.47
CA HIS A 86 -5.14 10.95 -10.71
C HIS A 86 -5.92 11.30 -9.45
N PHE A 87 -6.46 12.51 -9.41
CA PHE A 87 -7.43 12.90 -8.38
C PHE A 87 -8.80 12.30 -8.66
N LEU A 88 -9.49 11.87 -7.60
CA LEU A 88 -10.89 11.42 -7.64
C LEU A 88 -11.64 11.91 -6.40
N GLY A 89 -12.88 12.35 -6.60
CA GLY A 89 -13.82 12.53 -5.51
C GLY A 89 -14.07 11.21 -4.79
N THR A 90 -14.26 11.27 -3.48
CA THR A 90 -14.29 10.11 -2.59
C THR A 90 -15.47 10.23 -1.64
N LEU A 91 -16.27 9.18 -1.51
CA LEU A 91 -17.41 9.10 -0.60
C LEU A 91 -17.17 8.01 0.44
N ILE A 92 -17.21 8.36 1.72
CA ILE A 92 -17.06 7.43 2.84
C ILE A 92 -18.32 7.44 3.68
N TYR A 93 -18.91 6.26 3.89
CA TYR A 93 -20.10 6.09 4.72
C TYR A 93 -19.79 5.25 5.95
N ASN A 94 -20.18 5.74 7.12
CA ASN A 94 -20.05 5.01 8.38
C ASN A 94 -21.43 4.49 8.81
N ARG A 95 -21.65 3.17 8.82
CA ARG A 95 -22.89 2.59 9.36
C ARG A 95 -22.76 2.38 10.85
N LYS A 96 -23.81 2.76 11.59
CA LYS A 96 -23.85 2.67 13.06
C LYS A 96 -23.55 1.26 13.59
N LYS A 97 -24.08 0.24 12.92
CA LYS A 97 -23.94 -1.18 13.33
C LYS A 97 -22.55 -1.77 13.08
N ASP A 98 -21.71 -1.13 12.28
CA ASP A 98 -20.42 -1.70 11.87
C ASP A 98 -19.26 -1.23 12.74
N GLN A 99 -19.44 -0.18 13.55
CA GLN A 99 -18.36 0.49 14.29
C GLN A 99 -17.57 -0.48 15.19
N GLU A 100 -18.21 -1.54 15.68
CA GLU A 100 -17.57 -2.57 16.52
C GLU A 100 -17.04 -3.81 15.75
N SER A 101 -17.33 -3.91 14.45
CA SER A 101 -16.85 -5.02 13.61
C SER A 101 -15.34 -4.93 13.34
N ASP A 102 -14.73 -6.02 12.88
CA ASP A 102 -13.32 -6.06 12.51
C ASP A 102 -12.96 -5.05 11.40
N THR A 103 -13.84 -4.86 10.41
CA THR A 103 -13.65 -3.84 9.37
C THR A 103 -13.91 -2.43 9.89
N GLY A 104 -14.92 -2.24 10.75
CA GLY A 104 -15.22 -0.94 11.35
C GLY A 104 -14.08 -0.42 12.21
N LYS A 105 -13.50 -1.28 13.05
CA LYS A 105 -12.31 -0.96 13.86
C LYS A 105 -11.09 -0.64 13.00
N TRP A 106 -10.92 -1.32 11.86
CA TRP A 106 -9.83 -1.01 10.93
C TRP A 106 -10.01 0.35 10.24
N PHE A 107 -11.23 0.70 9.86
CA PHE A 107 -11.57 1.98 9.21
C PHE A 107 -12.02 3.07 10.19
N ALA A 108 -11.84 2.88 11.50
CA ALA A 108 -12.38 3.78 12.52
C ALA A 108 -11.93 5.23 12.28
N GLU A 109 -10.63 5.43 12.06
CA GLU A 109 -10.04 6.75 11.78
C GLU A 109 -10.51 7.36 10.46
N LEU A 110 -10.69 6.52 9.42
CA LEU A 110 -11.24 6.94 8.13
C LEU A 110 -12.70 7.39 8.24
N THR A 111 -13.42 7.00 9.30
CA THR A 111 -14.87 7.18 9.41
C THR A 111 -15.27 8.09 10.58
N GLN A 112 -14.29 8.75 11.21
CA GLN A 112 -14.55 9.75 12.24
C GLN A 112 -15.29 10.95 11.62
N PRO A 113 -16.29 11.54 12.31
CA PRO A 113 -16.94 12.77 11.84
C PRO A 113 -16.00 13.97 11.75
N ASP A 114 -14.95 14.00 12.58
CA ASP A 114 -13.93 15.05 12.59
C ASP A 114 -12.52 14.45 12.48
N PRO A 115 -12.12 13.93 11.30
CA PRO A 115 -10.86 13.23 11.15
C PRO A 115 -9.69 14.18 10.93
N TRP A 116 -8.49 13.82 11.39
CA TRP A 116 -7.28 14.64 11.22
C TRP A 116 -6.92 14.96 9.76
N TYR A 117 -7.32 14.09 8.81
CA TYR A 117 -6.99 14.27 7.39
C TYR A 117 -7.87 15.29 6.70
N LYS A 118 -8.93 15.83 7.35
CA LYS A 118 -9.75 16.92 6.83
C LYS A 118 -8.92 18.15 6.43
N ASP A 119 -7.80 18.36 7.12
CA ASP A 119 -6.87 19.47 6.90
C ASP A 119 -5.74 19.12 5.91
N VAL A 120 -5.77 17.91 5.34
CA VAL A 120 -4.75 17.38 4.42
C VAL A 120 -5.30 17.16 3.03
N VAL A 121 -6.47 16.52 2.92
CA VAL A 121 -7.13 16.27 1.64
C VAL A 121 -7.95 17.48 1.18
N PRO A 122 -8.02 17.79 -0.13
CA PRO A 122 -8.86 18.85 -0.64
C PRO A 122 -10.35 18.53 -0.51
N ASP A 123 -11.16 19.60 -0.49
CA ASP A 123 -12.62 19.55 -0.62
C ASP A 123 -13.34 18.71 0.44
N PHE A 124 -12.72 18.50 1.61
CA PHE A 124 -13.34 17.75 2.70
C PHE A 124 -14.63 18.41 3.20
N LYS A 125 -15.73 17.65 3.20
CA LYS A 125 -17.04 18.07 3.71
C LYS A 125 -17.81 16.90 4.31
N PRO A 126 -18.43 17.05 5.50
CA PRO A 126 -19.41 16.08 5.97
C PRO A 126 -20.68 16.13 5.09
N ILE A 127 -21.30 14.97 4.88
CA ILE A 127 -22.61 14.87 4.22
C ILE A 127 -23.69 15.18 5.27
N PRO A 128 -24.61 16.13 5.00
CA PRO A 128 -25.69 16.47 5.93
C PRO A 128 -26.59 15.28 6.28
N ASP A 129 -27.05 15.22 7.53
CA ASP A 129 -27.89 14.14 8.06
C ASP A 129 -29.13 13.87 7.21
N GLU A 130 -29.73 14.91 6.60
CA GLU A 130 -30.94 14.77 5.77
C GLU A 130 -30.69 14.04 4.45
N LYS A 131 -29.42 13.89 4.05
CA LYS A 131 -28.99 13.15 2.85
C LYS A 131 -28.51 11.73 3.16
N LEU A 132 -28.42 11.36 4.44
CA LEU A 132 -27.94 10.03 4.83
C LEU A 132 -29.02 8.97 4.61
N ALA A 133 -28.60 7.83 4.06
CA ALA A 133 -29.48 6.67 3.96
C ALA A 133 -29.74 6.06 5.35
N PRO A 134 -30.89 5.37 5.56
CA PRO A 134 -31.19 4.73 6.83
C PRO A 134 -30.05 3.81 7.32
N GLY A 135 -29.62 4.01 8.57
CA GLY A 135 -28.57 3.22 9.22
C GLY A 135 -27.13 3.73 9.02
N VAL A 136 -26.94 4.77 8.19
CA VAL A 136 -25.68 5.53 8.13
C VAL A 136 -25.66 6.54 9.28
N ASP A 137 -24.62 6.47 10.10
CA ASP A 137 -24.40 7.33 11.28
C ASP A 137 -23.80 8.68 10.86
N ASN A 138 -22.80 8.65 10.00
CA ASN A 138 -22.18 9.81 9.39
C ASN A 138 -21.59 9.43 8.03
N ALA A 139 -21.37 10.43 7.18
CA ALA A 139 -20.67 10.26 5.92
C ALA A 139 -19.96 11.55 5.53
N GLN A 140 -19.01 11.45 4.62
CA GLN A 140 -18.16 12.56 4.21
C GLN A 140 -17.71 12.40 2.76
N GLU A 141 -17.41 13.53 2.13
CA GLU A 141 -16.84 13.62 0.80
C GLU A 141 -15.53 14.40 0.83
N PHE A 142 -14.57 14.01 -0.03
CA PHE A 142 -13.31 14.72 -0.23
C PHE A 142 -12.66 14.33 -1.55
N THR A 143 -11.72 15.12 -2.03
CA THR A 143 -10.86 14.76 -3.16
C THR A 143 -9.65 13.98 -2.65
N SER A 144 -9.38 12.81 -3.22
CA SER A 144 -8.18 12.00 -2.93
C SER A 144 -7.51 11.56 -4.23
N VAL A 145 -6.58 10.61 -4.19
CA VAL A 145 -5.93 10.03 -5.35
C VAL A 145 -6.24 8.55 -5.51
N CYS A 146 -6.36 8.08 -6.75
CA CYS A 146 -6.29 6.66 -7.09
C CYS A 146 -5.05 6.38 -7.95
N ILE A 147 -4.34 5.32 -7.59
CA ILE A 147 -3.06 4.92 -8.17
C ILE A 147 -3.29 3.70 -9.05
N ASN A 148 -2.95 3.82 -10.33
CA ASN A 148 -2.81 2.67 -11.20
C ASN A 148 -1.50 1.95 -10.89
N THR A 149 -1.55 0.93 -10.03
CA THR A 149 -0.35 0.21 -9.56
C THR A 149 0.43 -0.44 -10.70
N ALA A 150 -0.22 -0.80 -11.81
CA ALA A 150 0.41 -1.41 -12.98
C ALA A 150 1.25 -0.41 -13.80
N ILE A 151 1.02 0.90 -13.63
CA ILE A 151 1.83 1.97 -14.23
C ILE A 151 2.79 2.55 -13.20
N TYR A 152 2.31 2.80 -11.98
CA TYR A 152 3.08 3.47 -10.94
C TYR A 152 4.29 2.68 -10.46
N LEU A 153 4.17 1.36 -10.30
CA LEU A 153 5.30 0.53 -9.89
C LEU A 153 6.42 0.53 -10.95
N PRO A 154 6.16 0.30 -12.26
CA PRO A 154 7.17 0.52 -13.29
C PRO A 154 7.68 1.95 -13.39
N TRP A 155 6.82 2.96 -13.17
CA TRP A 155 7.26 4.36 -13.15
C TRP A 155 8.30 4.60 -12.05
N LEU A 156 8.10 4.09 -10.83
CA LEU A 156 9.10 4.15 -9.76
C LEU A 156 10.41 3.47 -10.14
N VAL A 157 10.37 2.30 -10.80
CA VAL A 157 11.57 1.66 -11.35
C VAL A 157 12.28 2.61 -12.32
N GLY A 158 11.54 3.24 -13.23
CA GLY A 158 12.08 4.22 -14.17
C GLY A 158 12.75 5.41 -13.46
N GLN A 159 12.15 5.92 -12.38
CA GLN A 159 12.75 7.01 -11.58
C GLN A 159 14.06 6.55 -10.90
N CYS A 160 14.10 5.35 -10.34
CA CYS A 160 15.32 4.78 -9.75
C CYS A 160 16.43 4.53 -10.80
N VAL A 161 16.07 4.07 -12.00
CA VAL A 161 17.04 3.82 -13.07
C VAL A 161 17.63 5.12 -13.60
N LYS A 162 16.84 6.20 -13.71
CA LYS A 162 17.32 7.52 -14.12
C LYS A 162 18.43 8.07 -13.21
N THR A 163 18.42 7.69 -11.93
CA THR A 163 19.44 8.08 -10.93
C THR A 163 20.55 7.04 -10.79
N GLY A 164 20.57 6.00 -11.63
CA GLY A 164 21.65 5.01 -11.70
C GLY A 164 21.49 3.79 -10.79
N ALA A 165 20.32 3.58 -10.15
CA ALA A 165 20.07 2.36 -9.40
C ALA A 165 20.01 1.14 -10.33
N VAL A 166 20.60 0.02 -9.90
CA VAL A 166 20.62 -1.24 -10.66
C VAL A 166 19.63 -2.23 -10.07
N PHE A 167 18.80 -2.83 -10.91
CA PHE A 167 17.83 -3.85 -10.51
C PHE A 167 18.36 -5.25 -10.85
N LYS A 168 18.24 -6.19 -9.91
CA LYS A 168 18.63 -7.58 -10.12
C LYS A 168 17.61 -8.54 -9.49
N ARG A 169 17.19 -9.54 -10.28
CA ARG A 169 16.38 -10.65 -9.80
C ARG A 169 17.23 -11.54 -8.90
N ALA A 170 16.76 -11.80 -7.67
CA ALA A 170 17.44 -12.66 -6.73
C ALA A 170 16.46 -13.25 -5.71
N VAL A 171 16.73 -14.48 -5.26
CA VAL A 171 16.04 -15.11 -4.13
C VAL A 171 17.04 -15.22 -2.99
N ILE A 172 16.78 -14.48 -1.91
CA ILE A 172 17.64 -14.42 -0.73
C ILE A 172 17.00 -15.27 0.37
N LYS A 173 17.74 -16.24 0.90
CA LYS A 173 17.27 -17.12 1.98
C LYS A 173 17.55 -16.54 3.37
N HIS A 174 18.65 -15.81 3.53
CA HIS A 174 19.02 -15.13 4.75
C HIS A 174 19.39 -13.68 4.46
N ILE A 175 18.91 -12.73 5.26
CA ILE A 175 19.03 -11.30 4.97
C ILE A 175 20.48 -10.86 4.74
N ALA A 176 21.43 -11.33 5.55
CA ALA A 176 22.84 -10.98 5.43
C ALA A 176 23.47 -11.38 4.07
N ASP A 177 22.92 -12.38 3.37
CA ASP A 177 23.44 -12.82 2.07
C ASP A 177 23.23 -11.74 1.00
N ALA A 178 22.19 -10.91 1.15
CA ALA A 178 21.93 -9.80 0.22
C ALA A 178 23.08 -8.78 0.18
N ALA A 179 23.92 -8.72 1.21
CA ALA A 179 25.11 -7.85 1.22
C ALA A 179 26.12 -8.23 0.13
N ASN A 180 26.16 -9.49 -0.30
CA ASN A 180 27.13 -9.97 -1.29
C ASN A 180 26.66 -9.76 -2.74
N GLU A 181 25.45 -9.23 -2.93
CA GLU A 181 24.75 -9.21 -4.21
C GLU A 181 24.70 -7.82 -4.86
N HIS A 182 25.45 -6.86 -4.30
CA HIS A 182 25.51 -5.49 -4.82
C HIS A 182 26.17 -5.43 -6.21
N HIS A 183 25.64 -4.60 -7.11
CA HIS A 183 26.04 -4.57 -8.54
C HIS A 183 27.51 -4.18 -8.79
N THR A 184 28.18 -3.55 -7.82
CA THR A 184 29.61 -3.18 -7.92
C THR A 184 30.54 -4.37 -7.74
N GLY A 185 30.02 -5.54 -7.34
CA GLY A 185 30.83 -6.71 -6.96
C GLY A 185 31.49 -6.60 -5.59
N GLN A 186 31.30 -5.48 -4.88
CA GLN A 186 31.76 -5.26 -3.51
C GLN A 186 30.63 -5.56 -2.52
N LYS A 187 30.97 -5.90 -1.28
CA LYS A 187 29.99 -6.07 -0.22
C LYS A 187 29.23 -4.76 0.03
N ALA A 188 27.92 -4.87 0.26
CA ALA A 188 27.09 -3.75 0.65
C ALA A 188 27.46 -3.27 2.06
N ASP A 189 27.48 -1.95 2.26
CA ASP A 189 27.66 -1.32 3.55
C ASP A 189 26.40 -1.40 4.42
N LEU A 190 25.22 -1.50 3.77
CA LEU A 190 23.93 -1.56 4.43
C LEU A 190 22.86 -2.25 3.55
N ILE A 191 21.94 -2.96 4.20
CA ILE A 191 20.74 -3.52 3.56
C ILE A 191 19.50 -2.80 4.08
N VAL A 192 18.61 -2.38 3.19
CA VAL A 192 17.24 -1.99 3.53
C VAL A 192 16.30 -3.17 3.26
N ASN A 193 15.68 -3.70 4.31
CA ASN A 193 14.76 -4.83 4.22
C ASN A 193 13.32 -4.37 3.95
N CYS A 194 12.86 -4.54 2.71
CA CYS A 194 11.51 -4.22 2.25
C CYS A 194 10.75 -5.48 1.77
N THR A 195 10.97 -6.62 2.42
CA THR A 195 10.45 -7.93 1.95
C THR A 195 8.99 -8.22 2.32
N GLY A 196 8.31 -7.28 2.98
CA GLY A 196 6.88 -7.41 3.30
C GLY A 196 6.59 -8.68 4.11
N LEU A 197 5.60 -9.46 3.68
CA LEU A 197 5.18 -10.70 4.37
C LEU A 197 6.28 -11.76 4.42
N SER A 198 7.24 -11.73 3.48
CA SER A 198 8.37 -12.66 3.44
C SER A 198 9.35 -12.46 4.61
N ALA A 199 9.29 -11.32 5.31
CA ALA A 199 10.05 -11.12 6.56
C ALA A 199 9.71 -12.17 7.63
N LYS A 200 8.53 -12.82 7.54
CA LYS A 200 8.13 -13.94 8.41
C LYS A 200 9.08 -15.13 8.32
N THR A 201 9.63 -15.41 7.15
CA THR A 201 10.40 -16.64 6.87
C THR A 201 11.83 -16.36 6.40
N LEU A 202 12.18 -15.11 6.10
CA LEU A 202 13.54 -14.71 5.74
C LEU A 202 14.50 -14.94 6.92
N GLY A 203 15.55 -15.76 6.70
CA GLY A 203 16.56 -16.04 7.71
C GLY A 203 17.24 -14.77 8.22
N GLY A 204 17.52 -14.72 9.52
CA GLY A 204 18.05 -13.52 10.18
C GLY A 204 17.01 -12.44 10.46
N VAL A 205 15.76 -12.61 10.02
CA VAL A 205 14.62 -11.75 10.39
C VAL A 205 13.53 -12.56 11.10
N MET A 206 12.96 -13.56 10.42
CA MET A 206 11.98 -14.52 10.97
C MET A 206 10.92 -13.88 11.89
N ASP A 207 10.34 -12.76 11.47
CA ASP A 207 9.42 -11.98 12.31
C ASP A 207 8.07 -12.71 12.47
N SER A 208 7.90 -13.37 13.63
CA SER A 208 6.72 -14.17 13.93
C SER A 208 5.42 -13.37 14.02
N LYS A 209 5.51 -12.05 14.26
CA LYS A 209 4.37 -11.11 14.34
C LYS A 209 3.73 -10.86 12.97
N MET A 210 4.41 -11.22 11.88
CA MET A 210 3.91 -11.12 10.53
C MET A 210 2.80 -12.14 10.26
N HIS A 211 1.70 -11.68 9.68
CA HIS A 211 0.59 -12.53 9.23
C HIS A 211 -0.15 -11.86 8.05
N PRO A 212 -0.85 -12.64 7.19
CA PRO A 212 -1.59 -12.05 6.08
C PRO A 212 -2.93 -11.51 6.56
N ALA A 213 -3.45 -10.50 5.86
CA ALA A 213 -4.90 -10.34 5.68
C ALA A 213 -5.23 -10.46 4.19
N ARG A 214 -5.91 -11.55 3.82
CA ARG A 214 -6.30 -11.84 2.45
C ARG A 214 -7.36 -10.86 1.95
N GLY A 215 -7.05 -10.20 0.84
CA GLY A 215 -7.92 -9.28 0.13
C GLY A 215 -8.22 -9.79 -1.28
N GLN A 216 -9.49 -10.12 -1.53
CA GLN A 216 -9.97 -10.45 -2.86
C GLN A 216 -10.59 -9.24 -3.54
N ILE A 217 -10.36 -9.10 -4.84
CA ILE A 217 -10.87 -8.03 -5.70
C ILE A 217 -11.46 -8.60 -7.00
N VAL A 218 -12.36 -7.81 -7.61
CA VAL A 218 -12.79 -7.96 -8.99
C VAL A 218 -12.42 -6.69 -9.74
N VAL A 219 -11.75 -6.83 -10.88
CA VAL A 219 -11.36 -5.71 -11.73
C VAL A 219 -12.32 -5.63 -12.91
N VAL A 220 -12.94 -4.47 -13.14
CA VAL A 220 -13.96 -4.27 -14.17
C VAL A 220 -13.63 -3.07 -15.06
N ARG A 221 -14.22 -3.01 -16.27
CA ARG A 221 -14.07 -1.86 -17.18
C ARG A 221 -14.98 -0.69 -16.82
N ASN A 222 -16.09 -0.95 -16.13
CA ASN A 222 -17.08 0.06 -15.73
C ASN A 222 -16.44 1.14 -14.86
N ASN A 223 -16.79 2.40 -15.06
CA ASN A 223 -16.27 3.53 -14.29
C ASN A 223 -17.44 4.31 -13.66
N PRO A 224 -17.63 4.24 -12.34
CA PRO A 224 -18.73 4.93 -11.68
C PRO A 224 -18.48 6.42 -11.46
N GLY A 225 -17.24 6.90 -11.68
CA GLY A 225 -16.81 8.26 -11.36
C GLY A 225 -16.01 8.29 -10.05
N PRO A 226 -16.64 8.63 -8.91
CA PRO A 226 -15.94 8.77 -7.63
C PRO A 226 -15.51 7.42 -7.04
N MET A 227 -14.55 7.48 -6.12
CA MET A 227 -14.27 6.39 -5.19
C MET A 227 -15.37 6.33 -4.12
N ALA A 228 -15.66 5.13 -3.62
CA ALA A 228 -16.64 4.96 -2.54
C ALA A 228 -16.24 3.81 -1.61
N SER A 229 -16.55 3.93 -0.31
CA SER A 229 -16.39 2.87 0.68
C SER A 229 -17.43 2.97 1.79
N VAL A 230 -17.72 1.84 2.43
CA VAL A 230 -18.59 1.76 3.63
C VAL A 230 -17.82 1.06 4.76
N SER A 231 -18.07 1.44 6.01
CA SER A 231 -17.35 0.91 7.19
C SER A 231 -17.48 -0.61 7.42
N GLY A 232 -18.50 -1.25 6.84
CA GLY A 232 -18.70 -2.71 6.91
C GLY A 232 -19.82 -3.20 5.99
N THR A 233 -20.17 -4.49 6.13
CA THR A 233 -21.16 -5.18 5.28
C THR A 233 -22.04 -6.12 6.09
N ASP A 234 -23.16 -6.57 5.50
CA ASP A 234 -24.05 -7.58 6.10
C ASP A 234 -23.67 -9.03 5.74
N ASP A 235 -22.63 -9.20 4.92
CA ASP A 235 -22.18 -10.51 4.41
C ASP A 235 -21.15 -11.20 5.32
N GLY A 236 -20.71 -10.52 6.39
CA GLY A 236 -19.79 -11.04 7.41
C GLY A 236 -18.70 -10.05 7.82
N GLU A 237 -18.13 -10.26 9.00
CA GLU A 237 -17.18 -9.33 9.65
C GLU A 237 -15.86 -9.12 8.88
N THR A 238 -15.52 -10.02 7.97
CA THR A 238 -14.29 -9.95 7.15
C THR A 238 -14.56 -9.56 5.71
N GLU A 239 -15.80 -9.19 5.38
CA GLU A 239 -16.20 -8.73 4.05
C GLU A 239 -16.42 -7.21 4.07
N CYS A 240 -15.77 -6.50 3.15
CA CYS A 240 -15.86 -5.06 3.02
C CYS A 240 -16.39 -4.67 1.64
N VAL A 241 -16.65 -3.38 1.44
CA VAL A 241 -17.01 -2.82 0.14
C VAL A 241 -16.23 -1.54 -0.11
N TYR A 242 -15.51 -1.51 -1.24
CA TYR A 242 -14.83 -0.31 -1.73
C TYR A 242 -14.72 -0.35 -3.25
N ILE A 243 -14.72 0.84 -3.85
CA ILE A 243 -14.69 1.04 -5.30
C ILE A 243 -13.69 2.15 -5.61
N MET A 244 -12.79 1.89 -6.56
CA MET A 244 -11.86 2.92 -7.05
C MET A 244 -11.43 2.65 -8.50
N THR A 245 -11.53 3.66 -9.36
CA THR A 245 -11.11 3.57 -10.76
C THR A 245 -9.64 3.94 -10.88
N ARG A 246 -8.79 3.03 -11.33
CA ARG A 246 -7.37 3.33 -11.57
C ARG A 246 -7.22 4.35 -12.71
N ALA A 247 -6.27 5.27 -12.55
CA ALA A 247 -5.91 6.25 -13.57
C ALA A 247 -5.53 5.61 -14.93
N ALA A 248 -5.56 6.42 -15.99
CA ALA A 248 -5.12 6.05 -17.35
C ALA A 248 -5.75 4.74 -17.89
N GLY A 249 -7.05 4.54 -17.63
CA GLY A 249 -7.79 3.38 -18.14
C GLY A 249 -7.40 2.05 -17.48
N GLY A 250 -6.83 2.08 -16.27
CA GLY A 250 -6.36 0.88 -15.56
C GLY A 250 -7.45 -0.08 -15.08
N GLY A 251 -8.73 0.28 -15.26
CA GLY A 251 -9.89 -0.44 -14.76
C GLY A 251 -10.27 -0.06 -13.33
N THR A 252 -11.48 -0.42 -12.96
CA THR A 252 -12.05 -0.18 -11.63
C THR A 252 -11.88 -1.39 -10.74
N ILE A 253 -11.35 -1.16 -9.55
CA ILE A 253 -11.21 -2.17 -8.51
C ILE A 253 -12.49 -2.17 -7.68
N LEU A 254 -13.16 -3.32 -7.67
CA LEU A 254 -14.23 -3.64 -6.74
C LEU A 254 -13.65 -4.53 -5.65
N GLY A 255 -13.74 -4.11 -4.40
CA GLY A 255 -13.40 -4.93 -3.25
C GLY A 255 -14.53 -4.94 -2.22
N GLY A 256 -14.42 -5.75 -1.18
CA GLY A 256 -13.33 -6.69 -0.98
C GLY A 256 -13.49 -7.58 0.24
N SER A 257 -12.34 -8.04 0.75
CA SER A 257 -12.24 -8.82 1.98
C SER A 257 -11.04 -8.40 2.82
N TYR A 258 -11.10 -8.73 4.10
CA TYR A 258 -10.04 -8.53 5.10
C TYR A 258 -9.94 -9.76 6.01
N GLN A 259 -9.47 -10.87 5.46
CA GLN A 259 -9.47 -12.17 6.14
C GLN A 259 -8.08 -12.43 6.76
N LYS A 260 -7.92 -12.11 8.05
CA LYS A 260 -6.68 -12.32 8.81
C LYS A 260 -6.29 -13.81 8.83
N HIS A 261 -4.99 -14.10 8.77
CA HIS A 261 -4.39 -15.45 8.78
C HIS A 261 -4.79 -16.38 7.63
N ASN A 262 -5.57 -15.90 6.65
CA ASN A 262 -5.90 -16.67 5.46
C ASN A 262 -4.80 -16.47 4.39
N TRP A 263 -4.25 -17.59 3.91
CA TRP A 263 -3.18 -17.62 2.90
C TRP A 263 -3.65 -18.08 1.52
N ASP A 264 -4.94 -18.39 1.35
CA ASP A 264 -5.47 -18.88 0.09
C ASP A 264 -5.26 -17.84 -1.04
N SER A 265 -4.56 -18.27 -2.09
CA SER A 265 -4.18 -17.44 -3.22
C SER A 265 -5.25 -17.39 -4.31
N LEU A 266 -6.22 -18.31 -4.29
CA LEU A 266 -7.21 -18.43 -5.36
C LEU A 266 -8.43 -17.55 -5.08
N PRO A 267 -8.97 -16.84 -6.08
CA PRO A 267 -10.24 -16.14 -5.93
C PRO A 267 -11.38 -17.13 -5.64
N ASP A 268 -12.16 -16.89 -4.58
CA ASP A 268 -13.40 -17.61 -4.30
C ASP A 268 -14.54 -17.02 -5.15
N PRO A 269 -15.17 -17.81 -6.04
CA PRO A 269 -16.28 -17.34 -6.87
C PRO A 269 -17.49 -16.80 -6.06
N ASN A 270 -17.75 -17.35 -4.87
CA ASN A 270 -18.85 -16.89 -4.04
C ASN A 270 -18.57 -15.50 -3.45
N LEU A 271 -17.37 -15.31 -2.90
CA LEU A 271 -16.91 -14.00 -2.46
C LEU A 271 -16.87 -12.98 -3.61
N ALA A 272 -16.46 -13.38 -4.82
CA ALA A 272 -16.48 -12.51 -5.98
C ALA A 272 -17.90 -12.03 -6.32
N ASN A 273 -18.88 -12.95 -6.31
CA ASN A 273 -20.29 -12.60 -6.50
C ASN A 273 -20.80 -11.62 -5.45
N ARG A 274 -20.47 -11.83 -4.17
CA ARG A 274 -20.88 -10.91 -3.10
C ARG A 274 -20.21 -9.53 -3.23
N ILE A 275 -18.92 -9.47 -3.55
CA ILE A 275 -18.20 -8.21 -3.85
C ILE A 275 -18.92 -7.42 -4.94
N MET A 276 -19.25 -8.07 -6.07
CA MET A 276 -19.92 -7.41 -7.19
C MET A 276 -21.32 -6.90 -6.82
N LYS A 277 -22.11 -7.68 -6.07
CA LYS A 277 -23.44 -7.25 -5.58
C LYS A 277 -23.33 -6.03 -4.67
N ARG A 278 -22.42 -6.06 -3.70
CA ARG A 278 -22.20 -4.92 -2.78
C ARG A 278 -21.73 -3.68 -3.52
N ALA A 279 -20.83 -3.83 -4.49
CA ALA A 279 -20.34 -2.71 -5.28
C ALA A 279 -21.46 -2.04 -6.08
N ILE A 280 -22.33 -2.81 -6.75
CA ILE A 280 -23.49 -2.27 -7.47
C ILE A 280 -24.46 -1.58 -6.50
N ALA A 281 -24.69 -2.15 -5.31
CA ALA A 281 -25.55 -1.53 -4.31
C ALA A 281 -25.00 -0.19 -3.80
N LEU A 282 -23.67 -0.09 -3.61
CA LEU A 282 -23.01 1.14 -3.17
C LEU A 282 -22.95 2.20 -4.27
N ALA A 283 -22.64 1.80 -5.51
CA ALA A 283 -22.56 2.70 -6.66
C ALA A 283 -23.38 2.14 -7.83
N PRO A 284 -24.70 2.37 -7.86
CA PRO A 284 -25.57 1.88 -8.93
C PRO A 284 -25.16 2.35 -10.33
N SER A 285 -24.44 3.48 -10.43
CA SER A 285 -23.85 3.98 -11.68
C SER A 285 -22.80 3.07 -12.33
N LEU A 286 -22.35 2.02 -11.62
CA LEU A 286 -21.51 0.97 -12.21
C LEU A 286 -22.19 0.26 -13.38
N VAL A 287 -23.52 0.15 -13.38
CA VAL A 287 -24.29 -0.59 -14.39
C VAL A 287 -25.45 0.26 -14.89
N LYS A 288 -26.08 -0.12 -16.02
CA LYS A 288 -27.25 0.60 -16.51
C LYS A 288 -28.47 0.31 -15.61
N PRO A 289 -29.45 1.24 -15.53
CA PRO A 289 -30.69 0.98 -14.80
C PRO A 289 -31.34 -0.36 -15.19
N GLY A 290 -31.69 -1.16 -14.20
CA GLY A 290 -32.29 -2.49 -14.39
C GLY A 290 -31.29 -3.65 -14.56
N GLN A 291 -29.98 -3.38 -14.62
CA GLN A 291 -28.95 -4.43 -14.65
C GLN A 291 -28.45 -4.78 -13.25
N GLY A 292 -28.07 -6.04 -13.07
CA GLY A 292 -27.31 -6.57 -11.94
C GLY A 292 -25.85 -6.83 -12.30
N ILE A 293 -25.29 -7.91 -11.76
CA ILE A 293 -23.89 -8.32 -11.96
C ILE A 293 -23.56 -8.50 -13.45
N GLU A 294 -24.52 -8.94 -14.26
CA GLU A 294 -24.37 -9.13 -15.70
C GLU A 294 -24.11 -7.83 -16.48
N GLY A 295 -24.34 -6.67 -15.86
CA GLY A 295 -23.94 -5.36 -16.40
C GLY A 295 -22.46 -5.00 -16.16
N LEU A 296 -21.74 -5.76 -15.33
CA LEU A 296 -20.31 -5.55 -15.10
C LEU A 296 -19.48 -6.23 -16.18
N ASP A 297 -18.61 -5.46 -16.83
CA ASP A 297 -17.66 -5.95 -17.81
C ASP A 297 -16.34 -6.31 -17.11
N ILE A 298 -16.24 -7.58 -16.68
CA ILE A 298 -15.14 -8.08 -15.85
C ILE A 298 -13.86 -8.21 -16.68
N ILE A 299 -12.76 -7.68 -16.15
CA ILE A 299 -11.40 -7.86 -16.67
C ILE A 299 -10.76 -9.11 -16.06
N ARG A 300 -10.74 -9.20 -14.72
CA ARG A 300 -10.19 -10.35 -13.98
C ARG A 300 -10.61 -10.36 -12.51
N HIS A 301 -10.39 -11.50 -11.86
CA HIS A 301 -10.39 -11.61 -10.40
C HIS A 301 -8.94 -11.57 -9.89
N GLY A 302 -8.73 -11.17 -8.62
CA GLY A 302 -7.41 -11.14 -8.01
C GLY A 302 -7.44 -11.31 -6.51
N VAL A 303 -6.36 -11.84 -5.94
CA VAL A 303 -6.18 -12.02 -4.49
C VAL A 303 -4.77 -11.58 -4.13
N GLY A 304 -4.67 -10.71 -3.13
CA GLY A 304 -3.40 -10.32 -2.52
C GLY A 304 -3.42 -10.54 -1.01
N LEU A 305 -2.24 -10.75 -0.44
CA LEU A 305 -2.07 -10.85 1.01
C LEU A 305 -1.47 -9.55 1.55
N ARG A 306 -2.26 -8.80 2.32
CA ARG A 306 -1.75 -7.62 3.04
C ARG A 306 -0.70 -8.08 4.07
N PRO A 307 0.53 -7.53 4.07
CA PRO A 307 1.57 -7.91 5.01
C PRO A 307 1.34 -7.27 6.38
N LEU A 308 0.37 -7.77 7.15
CA LEU A 308 0.12 -7.29 8.51
C LEU A 308 1.22 -7.71 9.46
N ARG A 309 1.40 -6.91 10.51
CA ARG A 309 2.34 -7.16 11.60
C ARG A 309 1.72 -6.73 12.92
N GLU A 310 1.74 -7.62 13.91
CA GLU A 310 1.39 -7.21 15.28
C GLU A 310 2.37 -6.16 15.79
N GLY A 311 1.85 -5.08 16.37
CA GLY A 311 2.65 -3.90 16.74
C GLY A 311 2.98 -2.95 15.60
N GLY A 312 2.39 -3.12 14.40
CA GLY A 312 2.50 -2.19 13.29
C GLY A 312 3.77 -2.34 12.43
N THR A 313 3.98 -1.41 11.50
CA THR A 313 5.14 -1.37 10.60
C THR A 313 6.45 -1.35 11.40
N ARG A 314 7.43 -2.15 10.99
CA ARG A 314 8.77 -2.14 11.59
C ARG A 314 9.69 -1.24 10.74
N ILE A 315 10.04 -0.08 11.30
CA ILE A 315 11.02 0.86 10.74
C ILE A 315 12.09 1.12 11.80
N GLU A 316 13.22 0.41 11.72
CA GLU A 316 14.29 0.51 12.71
C GLU A 316 15.64 0.00 12.16
N LYS A 317 16.73 0.38 12.83
CA LYS A 317 18.08 -0.12 12.57
C LYS A 317 18.28 -1.46 13.27
N ASP A 318 19.02 -2.36 12.62
CA ASP A 318 19.40 -3.67 13.14
C ASP A 318 20.81 -4.03 12.64
N GLU A 319 21.42 -5.06 13.20
CA GLU A 319 22.69 -5.63 12.73
C GLU A 319 22.61 -7.16 12.74
N VAL A 320 22.72 -7.77 11.56
CA VAL A 320 22.59 -9.21 11.39
C VAL A 320 23.89 -9.76 10.80
N ASN A 321 24.56 -10.64 11.55
CA ASN A 321 25.86 -11.22 11.18
C ASN A 321 26.91 -10.15 10.76
N GLY A 322 26.95 -9.03 11.50
CA GLY A 322 27.87 -7.92 11.24
C GLY A 322 27.52 -7.09 9.99
N VAL A 323 26.32 -7.27 9.42
CA VAL A 323 25.80 -6.44 8.32
C VAL A 323 24.73 -5.50 8.88
N LYS A 324 24.89 -4.20 8.61
CA LYS A 324 23.91 -3.18 8.99
C LYS A 324 22.63 -3.36 8.19
N VAL A 325 21.50 -3.35 8.89
CA VAL A 325 20.18 -3.50 8.30
C VAL A 325 19.30 -2.34 8.75
N VAL A 326 18.45 -1.83 7.85
CA VAL A 326 17.31 -1.00 8.21
C VAL A 326 16.05 -1.70 7.73
N HIS A 327 15.12 -1.96 8.64
CA HIS A 327 13.85 -2.59 8.30
C HIS A 327 12.84 -1.55 7.81
N ASN A 328 12.01 -1.94 6.83
CA ASN A 328 10.87 -1.17 6.36
C ASN A 328 9.83 -2.14 5.77
N TYR A 329 9.08 -2.84 6.65
CA TYR A 329 8.05 -3.82 6.28
C TYR A 329 6.92 -3.88 7.32
N GLY A 330 5.83 -4.60 7.04
CA GLY A 330 4.67 -4.72 7.95
C GLY A 330 3.54 -3.72 7.70
N HIS A 331 3.46 -3.19 6.47
CA HIS A 331 2.54 -2.09 6.09
C HIS A 331 1.06 -2.46 5.95
N GLY A 332 0.67 -3.71 6.20
CA GLY A 332 -0.74 -4.11 6.12
C GLY A 332 -1.46 -3.67 4.85
N GLY A 333 -2.59 -2.98 5.03
CA GLY A 333 -3.42 -2.44 3.94
C GLY A 333 -3.07 -1.03 3.47
N PHE A 334 -2.07 -0.37 4.06
CA PHE A 334 -1.81 1.06 3.89
C PHE A 334 -0.45 1.37 3.23
N GLY A 335 0.23 0.36 2.69
CA GLY A 335 1.60 0.52 2.17
C GLY A 335 1.79 1.57 1.06
N TYR A 336 0.76 1.87 0.27
CA TYR A 336 0.83 2.96 -0.72
C TYR A 336 0.62 4.34 -0.09
N GLN A 337 -0.40 4.50 0.75
CA GLN A 337 -0.75 5.78 1.37
C GLN A 337 0.22 6.23 2.46
N ALA A 338 1.05 5.33 2.99
CA ALA A 338 2.17 5.66 3.88
C ALA A 338 3.56 5.53 3.21
N SER A 339 3.62 5.23 1.91
CA SER A 339 4.85 4.81 1.23
C SER A 339 6.00 5.81 1.36
N PHE A 340 5.74 7.10 1.12
CA PHE A 340 6.77 8.13 1.18
C PHE A 340 7.16 8.48 2.61
N GLY A 341 6.20 8.63 3.53
CA GLY A 341 6.48 8.89 4.94
C GLY A 341 7.34 7.80 5.57
N CYS A 342 6.97 6.52 5.41
CA CYS A 342 7.79 5.39 5.86
C CYS A 342 9.20 5.42 5.23
N SER A 343 9.29 5.75 3.94
CA SER A 343 10.57 5.78 3.23
C SER A 343 11.46 6.95 3.63
N VAL A 344 10.88 8.12 3.97
CA VAL A 344 11.61 9.28 4.50
C VAL A 344 12.26 8.92 5.83
N GLU A 345 11.50 8.31 6.74
CA GLU A 345 12.04 7.82 8.02
C GLU A 345 13.14 6.77 7.81
N THR A 346 12.90 5.81 6.90
CA THR A 346 13.88 4.79 6.53
C THR A 346 15.18 5.41 6.01
N VAL A 347 15.12 6.42 5.14
CA VAL A 347 16.28 7.13 4.60
C VAL A 347 17.05 7.85 5.71
N ALA A 348 16.37 8.43 6.69
CA ALA A 348 17.01 9.05 7.86
C ALA A 348 17.80 8.02 8.67
N LEU A 349 17.20 6.86 8.96
CA LEU A 349 17.86 5.76 9.67
C LEU A 349 19.05 5.18 8.90
N VAL A 350 18.96 5.09 7.57
CA VAL A 350 20.09 4.68 6.71
C VAL A 350 21.27 5.65 6.87
N LYS A 351 21.01 6.96 6.85
CA LYS A 351 22.06 7.98 7.04
C LYS A 351 22.73 7.83 8.41
N GLU A 352 21.95 7.67 9.48
CA GLU A 352 22.47 7.46 10.83
C GLU A 352 23.32 6.18 10.93
N ALA A 353 22.83 5.07 10.38
CA ALA A 353 23.53 3.79 10.41
C ALA A 353 24.87 3.85 9.68
N LEU A 354 24.95 4.59 8.57
CA LEU A 354 26.19 4.79 7.81
C LEU A 354 27.18 5.72 8.52
N GLN A 355 26.71 6.72 9.28
CA GLN A 355 27.56 7.61 10.07
C GLN A 355 28.16 6.94 11.32
N SER A 356 27.53 5.89 11.83
CA SER A 356 27.92 5.18 13.06
C SER A 356 29.17 4.27 12.92
N GLY A 357 30.07 4.53 11.96
CA GLY A 357 31.33 3.79 11.80
C GLY A 357 32.32 4.08 12.94
N PRO A 358 33.35 3.23 13.16
CA PRO A 358 34.28 3.41 14.27
C PRO A 358 34.97 4.77 14.14
N ARG A 359 34.75 5.66 15.11
CA ARG A 359 35.65 6.81 15.31
C ARG A 359 37.06 6.23 15.42
N ALA A 360 37.92 6.57 14.47
CA ALA A 360 39.34 6.32 14.60
C ALA A 360 39.76 6.82 15.98
N LYS A 361 40.21 5.90 16.84
CA LYS A 361 40.91 6.28 18.07
C LYS A 361 42.20 6.95 17.60
N LEU A 362 42.22 8.28 17.67
CA LEU A 362 43.43 9.09 17.52
C LEU A 362 44.40 8.78 18.65
#